data_AF-X1Q5S3-F1
#
_entry.id   AF-X1Q5S3-F1
#
_cell.length_a   1.000
_cell.length_b   1.000
_cell.length_c   1.000
_cell.angle_alpha   90.00
_cell.angle_beta   90.00
_cell.angle_gamma   90.00
#
_symmetry.space_group_name_H-M   'P 1'
#
loop_
_entity.id
_entity.type
_entity.pdbx_description
1 polymer ?
#
loop_
_entity_poly.entity_id
_entity_poly.type
_entity_poly.pdbx_seq_one_letter_code
_entity_poly.pdbx_strand_id
1 'polypeptide(L)' 'MPKPRTYQTEAIIIKKIKLGEADRILTLYTPHLGKIQGVA' A
#
# COMPACT_ATOMS: atom_id res chain seq x y z
N MET A 1 -6.62 -0.13 22.30
CA MET A 1 -6.19 0.07 20.89
C MET A 1 -7.42 0.07 20.01
N PRO A 2 -7.56 0.95 19.02
CA PRO A 2 -8.68 0.89 18.09
C PRO A 2 -8.66 -0.42 17.30
N LYS A 3 -9.84 -0.95 16.97
CA LYS A 3 -9.97 -2.18 16.17
C LYS A 3 -9.39 -1.96 14.77
N PRO A 4 -8.63 -2.92 14.21
CA PRO A 4 -8.14 -2.84 12.83
C PRO A 4 -9.28 -2.59 11.85
N ARG A 5 -9.01 -1.81 10.80
CA ARG A 5 -9.97 -1.50 9.75
C ARG A 5 -9.44 -1.99 8.42
N THR A 6 -10.32 -2.58 7.62
CA THR A 6 -10.04 -3.02 6.26
C THR A 6 -10.76 -2.07 5.31
N TYR A 7 -10.03 -1.59 4.30
CA TYR A 7 -10.57 -0.72 3.26
C TYR A 7 -10.27 -1.33 1.90
N GLN A 8 -11.26 -1.29 1.01
CA GLN A 8 -11.11 -1.72 -0.38
C GLN A 8 -11.13 -0.49 -1.28
N THR A 9 -10.14 -0.36 -2.15
CA THR A 9 -10.06 0.72 -3.14
C THR A 9 -9.19 0.26 -4.30
N GLU A 10 -9.40 0.85 -5.48
CA GLU A 10 -8.56 0.63 -6.63
C GLU A 10 -7.27 1.45 -6.51
N ALA A 11 -6.17 0.92 -7.05
CA ALA A 11 -4.87 1.56 -6.96
C ALA A 11 -3.96 1.17 -8.13
N ILE A 12 -3.07 2.09 -8.49
CA ILE A 12 -1.95 1.82 -9.41
C ILE A 12 -0.66 1.83 -8.61
N ILE A 13 0.20 0.84 -8.83
CA ILE A 13 1.54 0.80 -8.24
C ILE A 13 2.44 1.79 -8.99
N ILE A 14 2.93 2.81 -8.30
CA ILE A 14 3.82 3.82 -8.87
C ILE A 14 5.28 3.64 -8.44
N LYS A 15 5.56 2.83 -7.41
CA LYS A 15 6.92 2.48 -6.98
C LYS A 15 6.94 1.12 -6.27
N LYS A 16 8.02 0.36 -6.47
CA LYS A 16 8.33 -0.89 -5.75
C LYS A 16 9.73 -0.80 -5.15
N ILE A 17 9.87 -1.12 -3.87
CA ILE A 17 11.16 -1.18 -3.16
C ILE A 17 11.25 -2.55 -2.49
N LYS A 18 12.37 -3.26 -2.63
CA LYS A 18 12.59 -4.49 -1.85
C LYS A 18 12.76 -4.13 -0.37
N LEU A 19 11.97 -4.74 0.50
CA LEU A 19 12.12 -4.62 1.95
C LEU A 19 12.96 -5.77 2.50
N GLY A 20 12.78 -6.97 1.94
CA GLY A 20 13.55 -8.17 2.26
C GLY A 20 13.57 -9.14 1.08
N GLU A 21 13.80 -10.42 1.38
CA GLU A 21 13.78 -11.48 0.37
C GLU A 21 12.38 -11.71 -0.19
N ALA A 22 11.36 -11.71 0.68
CA ALA A 22 9.96 -11.95 0.33
C ALA A 22 9.15 -10.66 0.22
N ASP A 23 9.42 -9.67 1.07
CA ASP A 23 8.58 -8.48 1.20
C ASP A 23 9.02 -7.31 0.32
N ARG A 24 8.04 -6.53 -0.13
CA ARG A 24 8.23 -5.28 -0.87
C ARG A 24 7.41 -4.16 -0.27
N ILE A 25 7.99 -2.96 -0.23
CA ILE A 25 7.21 -1.74 -0.04
C ILE A 25 6.65 -1.32 -1.40
N LEU A 26 5.33 -1.19 -1.46
CA LEU A 26 4.60 -0.68 -2.61
C LEU A 26 4.14 0.75 -2.32
N THR A 27 4.38 1.65 -3.27
CA THR A 27 3.70 2.96 -3.29
C THR A 27 2.53 2.87 -4.25
N LEU A 28 1.33 3.09 -3.72
CA LEU A 28 0.05 3.04 -4.40
C LEU A 28 -0.47 4.46 -4.60
N TYR A 29 -0.97 4.75 -5.80
CA TYR A 29 -1.77 5.94 -6.05
C TYR A 29 -3.22 5.53 -6.24
N THR A 30 -4.11 6.14 -5.46
CA THR A 30 -5.54 5.81 -5.40
C THR A 30 -6.37 7.02 -5.81
N PRO A 31 -7.56 6.84 -6.40
CA PRO A 31 -8.42 7.96 -6.81
C PRO A 31 -8.91 8.84 -5.65
N HIS A 32 -9.18 8.25 -4.47
CA HIS A 32 -9.87 8.95 -3.38
C HIS A 32 -9.03 9.14 -2.12
N LEU A 33 -7.96 8.36 -1.93
CA LEU A 33 -7.10 8.42 -0.74
C LEU A 33 -5.70 8.97 -1.05
N GLY A 34 -5.44 9.30 -2.33
CA GLY A 34 -4.15 9.79 -2.79
C GLY A 34 -3.05 8.74 -2.71
N LYS A 35 -1.84 9.17 -2.32
CA LYS A 35 -0.64 8.35 -2.25
C LYS A 35 -0.59 7.58 -0.92
N ILE A 36 -0.55 6.25 -0.99
CA ILE A 36 -0.44 5.35 0.15
C ILE A 36 0.80 4.47 -0.01
N GLN A 37 1.43 4.08 1.10
CA GLN A 37 2.50 3.06 1.11
C GLN A 37 2.10 1.87 1.97
N GLY A 38 2.43 0.66 1.52
CA GLY A 38 2.15 -0.59 2.22
C GLY A 38 3.20 -1.66 1.95
N VAL A 39 3.16 -2.73 2.76
CA VAL A 39 4.03 -3.91 2.64
C VAL A 39 3.20 -5.07 2.06
N ALA A 40 3.79 -5.82 1.13
CA ALA A 40 3.19 -7.00 0.49
C ALA A 40 4.25 -8.01 0.07
#